data_AF-A0A936MSH2-F1
#
_entry.id   AF-A0A936MSH2-F1
#
_cell.length_a   1.000
_cell.length_b   1.000
_cell.length_c   1.000
_cell.angle_alpha   90.00
_cell.angle_beta   90.00
_cell.angle_gamma   90.00
#
_symmetry.space_group_name_H-M   'P 1'
#
loop_
_entity.id
_entity.type
_entity.pdbx_description
1 polymer ?
#
loop_
_entity_poly.entity_id
_entity_poly.type
_entity_poly.pdbx_seq_one_letter_code
_entity_poly.pdbx_strand_id
1 'polypeptide(L)'
;MIHKRLFHGMVLLFLSGFTFAACETETLTPQQKFCTAQCECNKCTDSESATCLDDMINLEDKAQGADCRDPYQTYLTCLNAEGTCSDGLFDTSVCYNEEVDLNTCIKPPPACATVDNGICNEPAPAGDGTCAKGTDAKDCMLPTCPTAGDGFCDEPEGSGFCAEGTDPLDCPAEPCVPCLDFMYDQSSGTLCASSNATFAAVYQCACDVDCSASCGDVGDICDFGQLSGTCYTCVSSLCPTAYDACVNDPGS
;
A
#
# COMPACT_ATOMS: atom_id res chain seq x y z
N MET A 1 17.86 84.32 5.68
CA MET A 1 16.74 83.85 4.84
C MET A 1 15.69 83.30 5.80
N ILE A 2 14.81 84.14 6.35
CA ILE A 2 13.47 84.49 5.84
C ILE A 2 12.69 83.24 5.41
N HIS A 3 11.79 82.71 6.25
CA HIS A 3 10.35 82.89 6.08
C HIS A 3 9.57 82.51 7.36
N LYS A 4 8.79 83.51 7.83
CA LYS A 4 7.69 83.42 8.79
C LYS A 4 6.48 82.72 8.14
N ARG A 5 5.48 82.45 9.00
CA ARG A 5 4.01 82.32 8.77
C ARG A 5 3.52 80.87 8.72
N LEU A 6 2.38 80.48 9.28
CA LEU A 6 1.40 81.12 10.16
C LEU A 6 0.54 79.99 10.76
N PHE A 7 0.04 80.22 11.96
CA PHE A 7 -1.06 79.51 12.63
C PHE A 7 -2.32 79.35 11.74
N HIS A 8 -3.03 78.22 11.87
CA HIS A 8 -4.50 77.99 11.90
C HIS A 8 -4.69 76.46 11.79
N GLY A 9 -5.17 75.71 12.77
CA GLY A 9 -6.44 75.89 13.48
C GLY A 9 -7.49 74.99 12.84
N MET A 10 -7.54 73.70 13.21
CA MET A 10 -8.71 72.85 12.94
C MET A 10 -8.75 71.66 13.90
N VAL A 11 -9.42 71.88 15.04
CA VAL A 11 -9.90 70.82 15.93
C VAL A 11 -11.10 70.18 15.26
N LEU A 12 -10.95 68.93 14.82
CA LEU A 12 -12.03 68.10 14.27
C LEU A 12 -12.41 67.07 15.36
N LEU A 13 -13.45 67.40 16.11
CA LEU A 13 -14.12 66.51 17.05
C LEU A 13 -14.94 65.48 16.24
N PHE A 14 -14.37 64.29 16.03
CA PHE A 14 -15.13 63.13 15.58
C PHE A 14 -15.85 62.53 16.78
N LEU A 15 -17.12 62.91 16.95
CA LEU A 15 -18.10 62.12 17.70
C LEU A 15 -18.52 60.94 16.81
N SER A 16 -17.70 59.89 16.77
CA SER A 16 -18.11 58.58 16.26
C SER A 16 -19.05 57.97 17.30
N GLY A 17 -20.35 58.13 17.09
CA GLY A 17 -21.35 57.30 17.76
C GLY A 17 -21.09 55.85 17.38
N PHE A 18 -20.61 55.05 18.34
CA PHE A 18 -20.63 53.61 18.23
C PHE A 18 -22.09 53.16 18.24
N THR A 19 -22.69 53.02 17.06
CA THR A 19 -23.83 52.13 16.89
C THR A 19 -23.30 50.73 17.21
N PHE A 20 -23.60 50.22 18.41
CA PHE A 20 -23.46 48.81 18.72
C PHE A 20 -24.29 48.06 17.69
N ALA A 21 -23.62 47.47 16.71
CA ALA A 21 -24.20 46.49 15.83
C ALA A 21 -24.85 45.43 16.72
N ALA A 22 -26.11 45.14 16.47
CA ALA A 22 -26.76 43.96 17.02
C ALA A 22 -25.82 42.77 16.76
N CYS A 23 -25.39 42.07 17.82
CA CYS A 23 -24.84 40.74 17.63
C CYS A 23 -25.94 39.94 16.93
N GLU A 24 -25.77 39.67 15.64
CA GLU A 24 -26.42 38.52 15.04
C GLU A 24 -26.04 37.34 15.94
N THR A 25 -27.06 36.73 16.55
CA THR A 25 -26.90 35.46 17.24
C THR A 25 -26.48 34.46 16.17
N GLU A 26 -25.16 34.29 16.00
CA GLU A 26 -24.63 33.25 15.11
C GLU A 26 -25.18 31.92 15.63
N THR A 27 -26.03 31.29 14.82
CA THR A 27 -26.56 29.98 15.14
C THR A 27 -25.42 28.98 15.01
N LEU A 28 -24.99 28.42 16.14
CA LEU A 28 -23.99 27.37 16.17
C LEU A 28 -24.43 26.20 15.27
N THR A 29 -23.49 25.62 14.53
CA THR A 29 -23.73 24.37 13.83
C THR A 29 -24.01 23.24 14.83
N PRO A 30 -24.65 22.14 14.41
CA PRO A 30 -24.88 20.99 15.30
C PRO A 30 -23.59 20.41 15.92
N GLN A 31 -22.47 20.42 15.18
CA GLN A 31 -21.15 19.99 15.65
C GLN A 31 -20.61 20.96 16.71
N GLN A 32 -20.69 22.27 16.44
CA GLN A 32 -20.29 23.29 17.40
C GLN A 32 -21.12 23.21 18.68
N LYS A 33 -22.44 22.99 18.56
CA LYS A 33 -23.33 22.84 19.72
C LYS A 33 -22.91 21.66 20.61
N PHE A 34 -22.63 20.50 20.02
CA PHE A 34 -22.15 19.34 20.76
C PHE A 34 -20.80 19.63 21.44
N CYS A 35 -19.80 20.11 20.69
CA CYS A 35 -18.47 20.37 21.23
C CYS A 35 -18.48 21.44 22.32
N THR A 36 -19.29 22.50 22.19
CA THR A 36 -19.48 23.49 23.24
C THR A 36 -20.04 22.85 24.52
N ALA A 37 -21.12 22.06 24.41
CA ALA A 37 -21.71 21.39 25.58
C ALA A 37 -20.74 20.41 26.27
N GLN A 38 -20.01 19.62 25.47
CA GLN A 38 -18.99 18.70 25.97
C GLN A 38 -17.86 19.45 26.67
N CYS A 39 -17.37 20.54 26.07
CA CYS A 39 -16.26 21.32 26.60
C CYS A 39 -16.63 22.10 27.87
N GLU A 40 -17.84 22.65 27.94
CA GLU A 40 -18.36 23.32 29.14
C GLU A 40 -18.45 22.36 30.33
N CYS A 41 -18.84 21.10 30.06
CA CYS A 41 -18.87 20.05 31.06
C CYS A 41 -17.46 19.65 31.52
N ASN A 42 -16.60 19.30 30.56
CA ASN A 42 -15.27 18.74 30.82
C ASN A 42 -14.21 19.79 31.21
N LYS A 43 -14.55 21.08 31.17
CA LYS A 43 -13.63 22.21 31.40
C LYS A 43 -12.44 22.22 30.43
N CYS A 44 -12.74 21.98 29.15
CA CYS A 44 -11.76 22.00 28.08
C CYS A 44 -11.14 23.40 27.90
N THR A 45 -9.91 23.39 27.39
CA THR A 45 -9.23 24.56 26.82
C THR A 45 -9.76 24.87 25.42
N ASP A 46 -9.46 26.07 24.91
CA ASP A 46 -9.84 26.47 23.54
C ASP A 46 -9.26 25.50 22.48
N SER A 47 -8.06 24.97 22.72
CA SER A 47 -7.41 24.00 21.81
C SER A 47 -8.13 22.66 21.78
N GLU A 48 -8.60 22.18 22.93
CA GLU A 48 -9.39 20.95 23.02
C GLU A 48 -10.78 21.13 22.38
N SER A 49 -11.40 22.31 22.57
CA SER A 49 -12.66 22.62 21.89
C SER A 49 -12.51 22.68 20.37
N ALA A 50 -11.40 23.24 19.86
CA ALA A 50 -11.11 23.24 18.43
C ALA A 50 -10.88 21.81 17.91
N THR A 51 -10.15 20.98 18.67
CA THR A 51 -9.89 19.58 18.31
C THR A 51 -11.18 18.77 18.24
N CYS A 52 -12.11 18.95 19.19
CA CYS A 52 -13.44 18.33 19.13
C CYS A 52 -14.17 18.70 17.84
N LEU A 53 -14.16 19.98 17.46
CA LEU A 53 -14.84 20.44 16.26
C LEU A 53 -14.22 19.82 15.00
N ASP A 54 -12.90 19.79 14.92
CA ASP A 54 -12.17 19.15 13.82
C ASP A 54 -12.49 17.65 13.74
N ASP A 55 -12.56 16.94 14.86
CA ASP A 55 -12.91 15.52 14.92
C ASP A 55 -14.35 15.26 14.41
N MET A 56 -15.30 16.12 14.78
CA MET A 56 -16.69 16.02 14.34
C MET A 56 -16.86 16.30 12.84
N ILE A 57 -16.08 17.23 12.28
CA ILE A 57 -16.03 17.52 10.85
C ILE A 57 -15.38 16.36 10.09
N ASN A 58 -14.24 15.85 10.58
CA ASN A 58 -13.57 14.70 10.00
C ASN A 58 -14.47 13.45 10.00
N LEU A 59 -15.28 13.26 11.05
CA LEU A 59 -16.26 12.18 11.11
C LEU A 59 -17.39 12.38 10.09
N GLU A 60 -17.87 13.61 9.89
CA GLU A 60 -18.84 13.94 8.85
C GLU A 60 -18.31 13.63 7.45
N ASP A 61 -17.07 14.05 7.16
CA ASP A 61 -16.43 13.81 5.86
C ASP A 61 -16.23 12.31 5.60
N LYS A 62 -15.83 11.54 6.63
CA LYS A 62 -15.75 10.07 6.54
C LYS A 62 -17.12 9.44 6.28
N ALA A 63 -18.15 9.88 7.00
CA ALA A 63 -19.51 9.41 6.81
C ALA A 63 -20.01 9.75 5.40
N GLN A 64 -19.77 10.96 4.91
CA GLN A 64 -20.09 11.35 3.54
C GLN A 64 -19.35 10.49 2.50
N GLY A 65 -18.06 10.21 2.70
CA GLY A 65 -17.27 9.37 1.81
C GLY A 65 -17.78 7.93 1.71
N ALA A 66 -18.46 7.43 2.75
CA ALA A 66 -19.06 6.11 2.81
C ALA A 66 -20.57 6.08 2.51
N ASP A 67 -21.17 7.20 2.09
CA ASP A 67 -22.64 7.36 1.90
C ASP A 67 -23.46 7.09 3.19
N CYS A 68 -22.89 7.48 4.33
CA CYS A 68 -23.41 7.28 5.69
C CYS A 68 -23.86 8.57 6.38
N ARG A 69 -24.31 9.57 5.61
CA ARG A 69 -24.75 10.87 6.16
C ARG A 69 -25.93 10.74 7.13
N ASP A 70 -26.88 9.86 6.85
CA ASP A 70 -28.08 9.68 7.68
C ASP A 70 -27.76 9.08 9.07
N PRO A 71 -26.96 7.99 9.18
CA PRO A 71 -26.44 7.53 10.47
C PRO A 71 -25.66 8.61 11.23
N TYR A 72 -24.83 9.40 10.55
CA TYR A 72 -24.07 10.49 11.19
C TYR A 72 -24.99 11.54 11.79
N GLN A 73 -26.00 11.99 11.03
CA GLN A 73 -26.96 12.97 11.50
C GLN A 73 -27.79 12.43 12.68
N THR A 74 -28.12 11.15 12.66
CA THR A 74 -28.85 10.48 13.75
C THR A 74 -28.01 10.48 15.03
N TYR A 75 -26.73 10.07 14.93
CA TYR A 75 -25.78 10.11 16.04
C TYR A 75 -25.59 11.52 16.61
N LEU A 76 -25.34 12.52 15.76
CA LEU A 76 -25.16 13.91 16.20
C LEU A 76 -26.42 14.51 16.81
N THR A 77 -27.60 14.09 16.33
CA THR A 77 -28.88 14.50 16.91
C THR A 77 -29.04 13.93 18.32
N CYS A 78 -28.72 12.64 18.52
CA CYS A 78 -28.73 12.02 19.84
C CYS A 78 -27.76 12.75 20.79
N LEU A 79 -26.51 12.98 20.38
CA LEU A 79 -25.52 13.67 21.23
C LEU A 79 -26.00 15.05 21.69
N ASN A 80 -26.64 15.80 20.79
CA ASN A 80 -27.16 17.14 21.07
C ASN A 80 -28.45 17.17 21.89
N ALA A 81 -29.19 16.07 21.96
CA ALA A 81 -30.47 15.97 22.65
C ALA A 81 -30.35 15.24 24.00
N GLU A 82 -29.54 14.20 24.06
CA GLU A 82 -29.49 13.23 25.16
C GLU A 82 -28.15 13.24 25.91
N GLY A 83 -27.08 13.79 25.31
CA GLY A 83 -25.80 13.92 26.01
C GLY A 83 -25.95 14.74 27.30
N THR A 84 -25.46 14.20 28.42
CA THR A 84 -25.58 14.85 29.73
C THR A 84 -24.24 15.03 30.42
N CYS A 85 -24.12 16.10 31.20
CA CYS A 85 -22.95 16.34 32.04
C CYS A 85 -23.17 15.75 33.43
N SER A 86 -22.33 14.79 33.84
CA SER A 86 -22.32 14.24 35.20
C SER A 86 -20.92 14.30 35.78
N ASP A 87 -20.76 14.92 36.95
CA ASP A 87 -19.47 15.02 37.66
C ASP A 87 -18.31 15.59 36.83
N GLY A 88 -18.60 16.53 35.92
CA GLY A 88 -17.60 17.13 35.03
C GLY A 88 -17.16 16.22 33.89
N LEU A 89 -17.92 15.16 33.61
CA LEU A 89 -17.74 14.28 32.47
C LEU A 89 -19.01 14.28 31.61
N PHE A 90 -18.85 14.60 30.34
CA PHE A 90 -19.93 14.54 29.37
C PHE A 90 -20.17 13.09 28.94
N ASP A 91 -21.34 12.56 29.24
CA ASP A 91 -21.75 11.20 28.93
C ASP A 91 -22.35 11.11 27.52
N THR A 92 -21.61 10.44 26.63
CA THR A 92 -22.05 10.13 25.26
C THR A 92 -22.56 8.69 25.13
N SER A 93 -22.47 7.87 26.19
CA SER A 93 -22.83 6.45 26.15
C SER A 93 -24.33 6.21 25.95
N VAL A 94 -25.16 7.22 26.25
CA VAL A 94 -26.59 7.23 25.92
C VAL A 94 -26.87 7.07 24.42
N CYS A 95 -25.92 7.47 23.56
CA CYS A 95 -26.01 7.39 22.10
C CYS A 95 -25.23 6.21 21.50
N TYR A 96 -24.99 5.15 22.28
CA TYR A 96 -24.21 3.99 21.86
C TYR A 96 -24.78 3.28 20.63
N ASN A 97 -26.11 3.18 20.52
CA ASN A 97 -26.72 2.48 19.38
C ASN A 97 -26.51 3.25 18.08
N GLU A 98 -26.71 4.57 18.10
CA GLU A 98 -26.49 5.45 16.95
C GLU A 98 -25.01 5.48 16.54
N GLU A 99 -24.10 5.42 17.52
CA GLU A 99 -22.66 5.27 17.26
C GLU A 99 -22.35 3.94 16.57
N VAL A 100 -22.93 2.83 17.03
CA VAL A 100 -22.77 1.50 16.41
C VAL A 100 -23.31 1.49 14.99
N ASP A 101 -24.48 2.08 14.75
CA ASP A 101 -25.07 2.18 13.41
C ASP A 101 -24.19 3.02 12.47
N LEU A 102 -23.67 4.16 12.95
CA LEU A 102 -22.72 4.98 12.20
C LEU A 102 -21.43 4.21 11.87
N ASN A 103 -20.83 3.56 12.86
CA ASN A 103 -19.59 2.81 12.67
C ASN A 103 -19.77 1.61 11.75
N THR A 104 -20.89 0.91 11.86
CA THR A 104 -21.26 -0.20 10.96
C THR A 104 -21.45 0.29 9.54
N CYS A 105 -21.98 1.50 9.35
CA CYS A 105 -22.09 2.08 8.02
C CYS A 105 -20.72 2.50 7.46
N ILE A 106 -19.92 3.26 8.22
CA ILE A 106 -18.61 3.75 7.77
C ILE A 106 -17.64 2.60 7.50
N LYS A 107 -17.67 1.58 8.35
CA LYS A 107 -16.81 0.41 8.29
C LYS A 107 -17.66 -0.84 8.45
N PRO A 108 -18.33 -1.28 7.37
CA PRO A 108 -19.14 -2.49 7.42
C PRO A 108 -18.29 -3.69 7.83
N PRO A 109 -18.87 -4.64 8.59
CA PRO A 109 -18.19 -5.88 8.88
C PRO A 109 -17.82 -6.56 7.56
N PRO A 110 -16.68 -7.26 7.51
CA PRO A 110 -16.25 -7.93 6.30
C PRO A 110 -17.29 -8.97 5.87
N ALA A 111 -17.46 -9.13 4.55
CA ALA A 111 -18.44 -10.04 3.97
C ALA A 111 -18.19 -11.51 4.34
N CYS A 112 -16.95 -11.85 4.68
CA CYS A 112 -16.59 -13.08 5.36
C CYS A 112 -15.74 -12.80 6.61
N ALA A 113 -15.96 -13.59 7.67
CA ALA A 113 -15.22 -13.45 8.93
C ALA A 113 -13.73 -13.77 8.80
N THR A 114 -13.36 -14.51 7.75
CA THR A 114 -12.00 -14.96 7.49
C THR A 114 -11.26 -14.15 6.45
N VAL A 115 -11.85 -13.06 5.94
CA VAL A 115 -11.15 -12.22 4.96
C VAL A 115 -9.84 -11.67 5.51
N ASP A 116 -8.80 -11.66 4.68
CA ASP A 116 -7.44 -11.23 4.98
C ASP A 116 -6.70 -12.14 5.98
N ASN A 117 -7.07 -13.42 6.09
CA ASN A 117 -6.37 -14.39 6.95
C ASN A 117 -5.30 -15.21 6.19
N GLY A 118 -5.15 -14.99 4.89
CA GLY A 118 -4.20 -15.71 4.02
C GLY A 118 -4.66 -17.10 3.57
N ILE A 119 -5.89 -17.52 3.88
CA ILE A 119 -6.47 -18.80 3.50
C ILE A 119 -7.70 -18.54 2.64
N CYS A 120 -7.70 -19.06 1.41
CA CYS A 120 -8.90 -18.99 0.58
C CYS A 120 -10.02 -19.87 1.15
N ASN A 121 -11.09 -19.22 1.61
CA ASN A 121 -12.28 -19.83 2.20
C ASN A 121 -13.50 -19.80 1.26
N GLU A 122 -13.34 -19.35 0.01
CA GLU A 122 -14.42 -19.41 -1.01
C GLU A 122 -14.77 -20.85 -1.43
N PRO A 123 -15.90 -21.08 -2.14
CA PRO A 123 -16.26 -22.42 -2.61
C PRO A 123 -15.23 -23.01 -3.58
N ALA A 124 -15.17 -24.35 -3.64
CA ALA A 124 -14.33 -25.08 -4.58
C ALA A 124 -14.50 -24.60 -6.05
N PRO A 125 -13.42 -24.57 -6.84
CA PRO A 125 -12.09 -25.12 -6.55
C PRO A 125 -11.14 -24.19 -5.80
N ALA A 126 -11.55 -22.96 -5.47
CA ALA A 126 -10.65 -21.95 -4.89
C ALA A 126 -10.34 -22.22 -3.41
N GLY A 127 -11.33 -22.65 -2.63
CA GLY A 127 -11.19 -22.84 -1.18
C GLY A 127 -12.11 -23.91 -0.59
N ASP A 128 -12.35 -23.82 0.73
CA ASP A 128 -13.12 -24.79 1.52
C ASP A 128 -14.65 -24.54 1.57
N GLY A 129 -15.12 -23.42 1.03
CA GLY A 129 -16.53 -23.05 0.97
C GLY A 129 -17.15 -22.54 2.27
N THR A 130 -16.33 -22.10 3.24
CA THR A 130 -16.83 -21.45 4.46
C THR A 130 -17.26 -20.00 4.24
N CYS A 131 -16.76 -19.35 3.17
CA CYS A 131 -17.18 -18.05 2.67
C CYS A 131 -18.03 -18.16 1.40
N ALA A 132 -18.86 -17.15 1.15
CA ALA A 132 -19.54 -17.02 -0.15
C ALA A 132 -18.55 -16.58 -1.23
N LYS A 133 -18.83 -16.95 -2.49
CA LYS A 133 -17.99 -16.54 -3.63
C LYS A 133 -17.86 -15.01 -3.71
N GLY A 134 -16.65 -14.50 -3.88
CA GLY A 134 -16.28 -13.09 -3.92
C GLY A 134 -16.15 -12.41 -2.55
N THR A 135 -16.46 -13.09 -1.45
CA THR A 135 -16.41 -12.48 -0.09
C THR A 135 -15.07 -12.65 0.60
N ASP A 136 -14.20 -13.48 0.02
CA ASP A 136 -12.85 -13.75 0.49
C ASP A 136 -11.85 -13.69 -0.68
N ALA A 137 -12.16 -12.80 -1.64
CA ALA A 137 -11.44 -12.73 -2.90
C ALA A 137 -9.97 -12.34 -2.72
N LYS A 138 -9.61 -11.61 -1.65
CA LYS A 138 -8.23 -11.18 -1.44
C LYS A 138 -7.32 -12.35 -1.09
N ASP A 139 -7.78 -13.27 -0.25
CA ASP A 139 -7.05 -14.49 0.08
C ASP A 139 -7.09 -15.49 -1.08
N CYS A 140 -8.19 -15.53 -1.83
CA CYS A 140 -8.34 -16.35 -3.03
C CYS A 140 -7.67 -15.80 -4.30
N MET A 141 -7.11 -14.59 -4.23
CA MET A 141 -6.29 -14.01 -5.30
C MET A 141 -4.82 -14.39 -5.15
N LEU A 142 -4.43 -15.01 -4.04
CA LEU A 142 -3.13 -15.67 -3.88
C LEU A 142 -3.21 -17.11 -4.42
N PRO A 143 -2.13 -17.62 -5.03
CA PRO A 143 -2.22 -18.84 -5.81
C PRO A 143 -2.23 -20.12 -4.95
N THR A 144 -2.81 -21.17 -5.54
CA THR A 144 -3.44 -22.36 -4.92
C THR A 144 -2.52 -23.40 -4.27
N CYS A 145 -1.32 -23.03 -3.83
CA CYS A 145 -0.38 -23.93 -3.17
C CYS A 145 -0.79 -24.16 -1.71
N PRO A 146 -1.08 -25.40 -1.27
CA PRO A 146 -1.49 -25.68 0.11
C PRO A 146 -0.45 -25.32 1.17
N THR A 147 0.81 -25.16 0.76
CA THR A 147 1.95 -24.87 1.60
C THR A 147 2.55 -23.49 1.33
N ALA A 148 1.88 -22.63 0.55
CA ALA A 148 2.36 -21.27 0.32
C ALA A 148 2.42 -20.47 1.62
N GLY A 149 3.52 -19.76 1.83
CA GLY A 149 3.75 -18.94 3.03
C GLY A 149 4.09 -19.75 4.29
N ASP A 150 4.47 -21.02 4.18
CA ASP A 150 4.92 -21.87 5.29
C ASP A 150 6.41 -21.70 5.66
N GLY A 151 7.12 -20.83 4.92
CA GLY A 151 8.53 -20.52 5.10
C GLY A 151 9.47 -21.42 4.30
N PHE A 152 8.95 -22.32 3.48
CA PHE A 152 9.71 -23.15 2.54
C PHE A 152 9.26 -22.86 1.11
N CYS A 153 10.23 -22.64 0.22
CA CYS A 153 9.92 -22.57 -1.20
C CYS A 153 9.42 -23.94 -1.69
N ASP A 154 8.15 -24.02 -2.09
CA ASP A 154 7.52 -25.26 -2.54
C ASP A 154 7.26 -25.35 -4.05
N GLU A 155 7.63 -24.32 -4.79
CA GLU A 155 7.65 -24.32 -6.25
C GLU A 155 8.77 -25.24 -6.80
N PRO A 156 8.87 -25.45 -8.13
CA PRO A 156 9.89 -26.31 -8.73
C PRO A 156 11.33 -25.97 -8.34
N GLU A 157 11.60 -24.73 -7.94
CA GLU A 157 12.90 -24.22 -7.46
C GLU A 157 13.24 -24.74 -6.06
N GLY A 158 12.24 -25.20 -5.30
CA GLY A 158 12.38 -25.75 -3.96
C GLY A 158 11.90 -27.20 -3.87
N SER A 159 10.83 -27.46 -3.11
CA SER A 159 10.35 -28.83 -2.87
C SER A 159 9.57 -29.44 -4.03
N GLY A 160 9.01 -28.61 -4.93
CA GLY A 160 8.18 -29.01 -6.06
C GLY A 160 6.79 -29.55 -5.69
N PHE A 161 6.29 -29.25 -4.49
CA PHE A 161 4.91 -29.57 -4.10
C PHE A 161 3.86 -28.66 -4.75
N CYS A 162 4.30 -27.51 -5.25
CA CYS A 162 3.47 -26.47 -5.79
C CYS A 162 3.83 -26.12 -7.24
N ALA A 163 2.84 -25.63 -7.97
CA ALA A 163 3.05 -25.20 -9.35
C ALA A 163 3.82 -23.86 -9.37
N GLU A 164 4.51 -23.57 -10.47
CA GLU A 164 5.26 -22.32 -10.61
C GLU A 164 4.34 -21.09 -10.50
N GLY A 165 4.82 -20.06 -9.78
CA GLY A 165 4.07 -18.87 -9.42
C GLY A 165 2.98 -19.09 -8.37
N THR A 166 2.90 -20.25 -7.72
CA THR A 166 1.91 -20.58 -6.68
C THR A 166 2.36 -20.45 -5.23
N ASP A 167 3.67 -20.29 -4.97
CA ASP A 167 4.24 -19.98 -3.66
C ASP A 167 5.31 -18.86 -3.75
N PRO A 168 4.93 -17.66 -4.25
CA PRO A 168 5.87 -16.56 -4.42
C PRO A 168 6.26 -15.86 -3.10
N LEU A 169 5.67 -16.27 -1.98
CA LEU A 169 5.95 -15.70 -0.66
C LEU A 169 7.20 -16.32 -0.05
N ASP A 170 7.40 -17.62 -0.24
CA ASP A 170 8.55 -18.35 0.29
C ASP A 170 9.58 -18.71 -0.78
N CYS A 171 9.16 -18.81 -2.04
CA CYS A 171 10.06 -18.76 -3.17
C CYS A 171 10.33 -17.29 -3.49
N PRO A 172 11.47 -16.70 -3.03
CA PRO A 172 11.93 -15.49 -3.69
C PRO A 172 11.99 -15.83 -5.18
N ALA A 173 11.56 -14.92 -6.05
CA ALA A 173 11.93 -15.02 -7.45
C ALA A 173 13.46 -15.05 -7.48
N GLU A 174 14.04 -16.25 -7.49
CA GLU A 174 15.48 -16.44 -7.64
C GLU A 174 15.78 -15.71 -8.94
N PRO A 175 16.62 -14.66 -8.92
CA PRO A 175 16.93 -13.92 -10.12
C PRO A 175 17.60 -14.91 -11.06
N CYS A 176 16.82 -15.46 -11.98
CA CYS A 176 17.38 -16.23 -13.05
C CYS A 176 18.22 -15.28 -13.88
N VAL A 177 19.36 -15.79 -14.36
CA VAL A 177 20.29 -14.98 -15.14
C VAL A 177 20.06 -15.25 -16.63
N PRO A 178 20.06 -14.22 -17.49
CA PRO A 178 20.00 -14.38 -18.93
C PRO A 178 21.21 -15.18 -19.43
N CYS A 179 21.11 -15.69 -20.66
CA CYS A 179 22.12 -16.55 -21.27
C CYS A 179 23.55 -16.01 -21.10
N LEU A 180 23.76 -14.71 -21.33
CA LEU A 180 25.09 -14.09 -21.25
C LEU A 180 25.64 -14.08 -19.81
N ASP A 181 24.82 -13.73 -18.82
CA ASP A 181 25.24 -13.64 -17.43
C ASP A 181 25.52 -15.04 -16.85
N PHE A 182 24.70 -16.04 -17.24
CA PHE A 182 24.95 -17.43 -16.90
C PHE A 182 26.25 -17.95 -17.52
N MET A 183 26.58 -17.55 -18.76
CA MET A 183 27.88 -17.85 -19.36
C MET A 183 29.03 -17.22 -18.56
N TYR A 184 28.87 -16.02 -18.01
CA TYR A 184 29.92 -15.34 -17.24
C TYR A 184 30.14 -15.99 -15.90
N ASP A 185 29.07 -16.36 -15.23
CA ASP A 185 29.14 -16.98 -13.91
C ASP A 185 28.03 -18.01 -13.70
N GLN A 186 28.32 -19.25 -14.09
CA GLN A 186 27.47 -20.42 -13.86
C GLN A 186 27.27 -20.74 -12.36
N SER A 187 27.97 -20.04 -11.45
CA SER A 187 27.80 -20.18 -10.00
C SER A 187 26.95 -19.09 -9.36
N SER A 188 26.58 -18.04 -10.12
CA SER A 188 25.87 -16.85 -9.60
C SER A 188 24.35 -16.94 -9.64
N GLY A 189 23.77 -17.94 -10.29
CA GLY A 189 22.32 -18.09 -10.40
C GLY A 189 21.90 -19.22 -11.33
N THR A 190 20.59 -19.44 -11.43
CA THR A 190 19.98 -20.42 -12.35
C THR A 190 19.71 -19.77 -13.70
N LEU A 191 20.00 -20.47 -14.80
CA LEU A 191 19.67 -19.99 -16.14
C LEU A 191 18.15 -19.86 -16.31
N CYS A 192 17.66 -18.73 -16.82
CA CYS A 192 16.24 -18.54 -17.09
C CYS A 192 15.70 -19.61 -18.05
N ALA A 193 14.47 -20.07 -17.84
CA ALA A 193 13.85 -21.08 -18.70
C ALA A 193 13.76 -20.64 -20.17
N SER A 194 13.50 -19.35 -20.43
CA SER A 194 13.51 -18.74 -21.76
C SER A 194 14.91 -18.73 -22.40
N SER A 195 15.96 -18.70 -21.59
CA SER A 195 17.37 -18.67 -22.00
C SER A 195 17.97 -20.05 -22.29
N ASN A 196 17.31 -21.14 -21.86
CA ASN A 196 17.81 -22.52 -22.00
C ASN A 196 18.18 -22.90 -23.44
N ALA A 197 17.28 -22.61 -24.40
CA ALA A 197 17.52 -22.96 -25.81
C ALA A 197 18.68 -22.16 -26.40
N THR A 198 18.81 -20.89 -26.01
CA THR A 198 19.87 -19.99 -26.47
C THR A 198 21.23 -20.42 -25.92
N PHE A 199 21.31 -20.73 -24.62
CA PHE A 199 22.53 -21.24 -24.01
C PHE A 199 22.94 -22.59 -24.58
N ALA A 200 22.00 -23.52 -24.78
CA ALA A 200 22.28 -24.81 -25.38
C ALA A 200 22.90 -24.68 -26.79
N ALA A 201 22.47 -23.70 -27.59
CA ALA A 201 23.04 -23.44 -28.91
C ALA A 201 24.50 -22.94 -28.84
N VAL A 202 24.81 -22.08 -27.86
CA VAL A 202 26.19 -21.61 -27.63
C VAL A 202 27.07 -22.77 -27.15
N TYR A 203 26.61 -23.51 -26.15
CA TYR A 203 27.31 -24.66 -25.58
C TYR A 203 27.63 -25.70 -26.66
N GLN A 204 26.63 -26.09 -27.47
CA GLN A 204 26.82 -27.07 -28.55
C GLN A 204 27.86 -26.59 -29.56
N CYS A 205 27.77 -25.34 -30.03
CA CYS A 205 28.72 -24.81 -30.99
C CYS A 205 30.14 -24.75 -30.42
N ALA A 206 30.29 -24.28 -29.17
CA ALA A 206 31.59 -24.16 -28.52
C ALA A 206 32.30 -25.51 -28.36
N CYS A 207 31.55 -26.58 -28.08
CA CYS A 207 32.07 -27.94 -28.00
C CYS A 207 32.40 -28.53 -29.38
N ASP A 208 31.61 -28.22 -30.41
CA ASP A 208 31.87 -28.70 -31.78
C ASP A 208 33.14 -28.09 -32.40
N VAL A 209 33.45 -26.83 -32.08
CA VAL A 209 34.66 -26.12 -32.57
C VAL A 209 35.87 -26.24 -31.65
N ASP A 210 35.76 -27.06 -30.60
CA ASP A 210 36.80 -27.33 -29.61
C ASP A 210 37.36 -26.04 -28.94
N CYS A 211 36.45 -25.16 -28.49
CA CYS A 211 36.88 -23.98 -27.74
C CYS A 211 37.52 -24.34 -26.39
N SER A 212 37.36 -25.57 -25.90
CA SER A 212 37.92 -26.08 -24.64
C SER A 212 39.43 -25.76 -24.50
N ALA A 213 40.20 -25.95 -25.58
CA ALA A 213 41.63 -25.70 -25.61
C ALA A 213 42.00 -24.22 -25.40
N SER A 214 41.08 -23.31 -25.70
CA SER A 214 41.25 -21.86 -25.50
C SER A 214 40.82 -21.41 -24.09
N CYS A 215 40.08 -22.24 -23.35
CA CYS A 215 39.54 -21.87 -22.04
C CYS A 215 40.58 -22.01 -20.91
N GLY A 216 41.67 -22.77 -21.14
CA GLY A 216 42.79 -22.93 -20.20
C GLY A 216 42.41 -23.71 -18.95
N ASP A 217 43.10 -23.47 -17.82
CA ASP A 217 42.93 -24.25 -16.59
C ASP A 217 41.70 -23.83 -15.74
N VAL A 218 40.96 -22.78 -16.12
CA VAL A 218 39.84 -22.25 -15.30
C VAL A 218 38.50 -22.94 -15.53
N GLY A 219 38.45 -23.87 -16.49
CA GLY A 219 37.26 -24.66 -16.78
C GLY A 219 37.06 -24.88 -18.27
N ASP A 220 36.42 -25.99 -18.62
CA ASP A 220 35.91 -26.25 -19.96
C ASP A 220 34.43 -25.85 -19.99
N ILE A 221 34.03 -25.08 -21.00
CA ILE A 221 32.61 -24.79 -21.24
C ILE A 221 31.82 -26.09 -21.39
N CYS A 222 32.45 -27.15 -21.91
CA CYS A 222 31.85 -28.46 -22.12
C CYS A 222 31.76 -29.32 -20.86
N ASP A 223 32.53 -29.03 -19.81
CA ASP A 223 32.53 -29.78 -18.53
C ASP A 223 32.00 -28.95 -17.35
N PHE A 224 31.14 -27.95 -17.60
CA PHE A 224 30.53 -27.08 -16.58
C PHE A 224 31.55 -26.30 -15.70
N GLY A 225 32.37 -25.45 -16.33
CA GLY A 225 33.32 -24.55 -15.65
C GLY A 225 33.16 -23.06 -15.98
N GLN A 226 33.76 -22.19 -15.16
CA GLN A 226 33.78 -20.74 -15.40
C GLN A 226 34.54 -20.42 -16.69
N LEU A 227 34.00 -19.51 -17.51
CA LEU A 227 34.64 -19.11 -18.77
C LEU A 227 35.75 -18.07 -18.53
N SER A 228 36.97 -18.37 -18.98
CA SER A 228 38.02 -17.34 -19.12
C SER A 228 37.71 -16.35 -20.24
N GLY A 229 38.32 -15.17 -20.18
CA GLY A 229 38.28 -14.21 -21.29
C GLY A 229 38.80 -14.75 -22.63
N THR A 230 39.70 -15.75 -22.60
CA THR A 230 40.18 -16.45 -23.82
C THR A 230 39.12 -17.41 -24.38
N CYS A 231 38.37 -18.08 -23.51
CA CYS A 231 37.20 -18.88 -23.89
C CYS A 231 36.14 -18.01 -24.60
N TYR A 232 35.84 -16.82 -24.06
CA TYR A 232 34.94 -15.85 -24.68
C TYR A 232 35.36 -15.43 -26.08
N THR A 233 36.65 -15.19 -26.28
CA THR A 233 37.18 -14.79 -27.59
C THR A 233 37.03 -15.92 -28.61
N CYS A 234 37.18 -17.17 -28.17
CA CYS A 234 36.93 -18.34 -29.02
C CYS A 234 35.44 -18.43 -29.41
N VAL A 235 34.54 -18.40 -28.44
CA VAL A 235 33.09 -18.54 -28.66
C VAL A 235 32.54 -17.41 -29.53
N SER A 236 32.90 -16.15 -29.25
CA SER A 236 32.45 -15.02 -30.05
C SER A 236 32.99 -15.01 -31.48
N SER A 237 34.19 -15.57 -31.71
CA SER A 237 34.81 -15.64 -33.04
C SER A 237 34.32 -16.83 -33.88
N LEU A 238 34.20 -18.00 -33.27
CA LEU A 238 33.88 -19.25 -33.96
C LEU A 238 32.39 -19.61 -33.92
N CYS A 239 31.63 -19.06 -32.97
CA CYS A 239 30.19 -19.27 -32.79
C CYS A 239 29.39 -17.95 -32.80
N PRO A 240 29.62 -17.02 -33.75
CA PRO A 240 29.09 -15.67 -33.68
C PRO A 240 27.56 -15.63 -33.63
N THR A 241 26.87 -16.48 -34.41
CA THR A 241 25.40 -16.49 -34.44
C THR A 241 24.78 -16.93 -33.12
N ALA A 242 25.32 -17.96 -32.48
CA ALA A 242 24.82 -18.43 -31.19
C ALA A 242 25.20 -17.45 -30.08
N TYR A 243 26.42 -16.91 -30.12
CA TYR A 243 26.89 -15.90 -29.17
C TYR A 243 26.04 -14.62 -29.23
N ASP A 244 25.77 -14.09 -30.42
CA ASP A 244 24.93 -12.90 -30.60
C ASP A 244 23.50 -13.16 -30.11
N ALA A 245 22.95 -14.35 -30.31
CA ALA A 245 21.63 -14.71 -29.77
C ALA A 245 21.63 -14.68 -28.24
N CYS A 246 22.70 -15.16 -27.61
CA CYS A 246 22.89 -15.16 -26.16
C CYS A 246 23.12 -13.76 -25.58
N VAL A 247 23.84 -12.90 -26.30
CA VAL A 247 24.04 -11.49 -25.92
C VAL A 247 22.74 -10.68 -25.99
N ASN A 248 21.87 -11.01 -26.93
CA ASN A 248 20.58 -10.32 -27.13
C ASN A 248 19.42 -11.00 -26.39
N ASP A 249 19.69 -11.97 -25.53
CA ASP A 249 18.69 -12.70 -24.76
C ASP A 249 18.19 -11.86 -23.57
N PRO A 250 16.89 -11.54 -23.48
CA PRO A 250 16.36 -10.64 -22.45
C PRO A 250 16.15 -11.30 -21.08
N GLY A 251 16.31 -12.62 -20.95
CA GLY A 251 16.19 -13.33 -19.66
C GLY A 251 14.83 -13.20 -18.96
N SER A 252 13.76 -12.91 -19.71
CA SER A 252 12.40 -12.70 -19.19
C SER A 252 11.34 -13.30 -20.10
#